data_AF-A0A419KKI2-F1
#
_entry.id   AF-A0A419KKI2-F1
#
_cell.length_a   1.000
_cell.length_b   1.000
_cell.length_c   1.000
_cell.angle_alpha   90.00
_cell.angle_beta   90.00
_cell.angle_gamma   90.00
#
_symmetry.space_group_name_H-M   'P 1'
#
loop_
_entity.id
_entity.type
_entity.pdbx_description
1 polymer ?
#
loop_
_entity_poly.entity_id
_entity_poly.type
_entity_poly.pdbx_seq_one_letter_code
_entity_poly.pdbx_strand_id
1 'polypeptide(L)'
;MKPLDVIYMVRAILGALTAFICLFMRINDIIVALAIALLIYLLSDKVLRQIFIGKVEKSKITRTGIGVFFVTWIFLWILTYTFMKSFFGLSVFP
;
A
#
# COMPACT_ATOMS: atom_id res chain seq x y z
N MET A 1 4.99 -18.91 12.08
CA MET A 1 3.88 -17.95 11.84
C MET A 1 2.87 -18.59 10.90
N LYS A 2 1.57 -18.29 11.07
CA LYS A 2 0.53 -18.78 10.16
C LYS A 2 0.74 -18.15 8.77
N PRO A 3 0.51 -18.86 7.65
CA PRO A 3 0.73 -18.33 6.31
C PRO A 3 -0.09 -17.06 6.02
N LEU A 4 -1.24 -16.88 6.67
CA LEU A 4 -2.03 -15.64 6.58
C LEU A 4 -1.32 -14.42 7.19
N ASP A 5 -0.56 -14.61 8.26
CA ASP A 5 0.13 -13.54 8.99
C ASP A 5 1.30 -12.96 8.16
N VAL A 6 1.99 -13.85 7.44
CA VAL A 6 3.03 -13.46 6.49
C VAL A 6 2.43 -12.65 5.33
N ILE A 7 1.29 -13.07 4.79
CA ILE A 7 0.58 -12.33 3.73
C ILE A 7 0.16 -10.93 4.25
N TYR A 8 -0.29 -10.86 5.50
CA TYR A 8 -0.66 -9.61 6.15
C TYR A 8 0.52 -8.64 6.26
N MET A 9 1.65 -9.08 6.84
CA MET A 9 2.86 -8.24 6.94
C MET A 9 3.38 -7.79 5.58
N VAL A 10 3.44 -8.70 4.60
CA VAL A 10 3.91 -8.37 3.25
C VAL A 10 3.03 -7.29 2.62
N ARG A 11 1.70 -7.40 2.71
CA ARG A 11 0.75 -6.39 2.21
C ARG A 11 0.91 -5.04 2.93
N ALA A 12 1.10 -5.05 4.25
CA ALA A 12 1.31 -3.84 5.03
C ALA A 12 2.61 -3.12 4.62
N ILE A 13 3.72 -3.86 4.49
CA ILE A 13 5.00 -3.31 4.03
C ILE A 13 4.87 -2.75 2.61
N LEU A 14 4.18 -3.46 1.72
CA LEU A 14 3.90 -2.97 0.37
C LEU A 14 3.07 -1.69 0.34
N GLY A 15 2.05 -1.57 1.20
CA GLY A 15 1.26 -0.36 1.34
C GLY A 15 2.11 0.82 1.83
N ALA A 16 3.00 0.56 2.80
CA ALA A 16 3.95 1.56 3.28
C ALA A 16 4.93 2.01 2.19
N LEU A 17 5.57 1.07 1.48
CA LEU A 17 6.46 1.37 0.36
C LEU A 17 5.75 2.18 -0.73
N THR A 18 4.50 1.83 -1.05
CA THR A 18 3.68 2.58 -2.00
C THR A 18 3.48 4.03 -1.55
N ALA A 19 3.16 4.26 -0.27
CA ALA A 19 2.98 5.60 0.27
C ALA A 19 4.27 6.43 0.17
N PHE A 20 5.42 5.83 0.49
CA PHE A 20 6.73 6.46 0.32
C PHE A 20 7.06 6.76 -1.15
N ILE A 21 6.73 5.87 -2.08
CA ILE A 21 6.93 6.11 -3.52
C ILE A 21 6.07 7.29 -3.99
N CYS A 22 4.79 7.34 -3.63
CA CYS A 22 3.91 8.46 -3.98
C CYS A 22 4.44 9.79 -3.41
N LEU A 23 4.97 9.76 -2.19
CA LEU A 23 5.56 10.92 -1.53
C LEU A 23 6.87 11.38 -2.19
N PHE A 24 7.76 10.44 -2.51
CA PHE A 24 9.05 10.72 -3.17
C PHE A 24 8.85 11.29 -4.58
N MET A 25 7.85 10.77 -5.31
CA MET A 25 7.43 11.32 -6.60
C MET A 25 6.64 12.64 -6.47
N ARG A 26 6.36 13.10 -5.24
CA ARG A 26 5.63 14.33 -4.92
C ARG A 26 4.25 14.41 -5.59
N ILE A 27 3.55 13.26 -5.61
CA ILE A 27 2.25 13.12 -6.27
C ILE A 27 1.16 13.68 -5.37
N ASN A 28 0.69 14.88 -5.72
CA ASN A 28 -0.37 15.58 -5.00
C ASN A 28 -1.77 15.16 -5.45
N ASP A 29 -1.89 14.63 -6.67
CA ASP A 29 -3.18 14.17 -7.21
C ASP A 29 -3.56 12.80 -6.65
N ILE A 30 -4.66 12.76 -5.92
CA ILE A 30 -5.19 11.53 -5.32
C ILE A 30 -5.51 10.46 -6.37
N ILE A 31 -5.93 10.86 -7.57
CA ILE A 31 -6.23 9.95 -8.68
C ILE A 31 -4.96 9.25 -9.16
N VAL A 32 -3.86 10.00 -9.31
CA VAL A 32 -2.56 9.45 -9.75
C VAL A 32 -1.99 8.54 -8.65
N ALA A 33 -2.06 8.97 -7.39
CA ALA A 33 -1.62 8.16 -6.25
C ALA A 33 -2.42 6.84 -6.16
N LEU A 34 -3.74 6.89 -6.39
CA LEU A 34 -4.60 5.71 -6.41
C LEU A 34 -4.26 4.78 -7.59
N ALA A 35 -3.97 5.32 -8.77
CA ALA A 35 -3.58 4.53 -9.94
C ALA A 35 -2.28 3.76 -9.69
N ILE A 36 -1.28 4.40 -9.06
CA ILE A 36 -0.02 3.74 -8.67
C ILE A 36 -0.27 2.68 -7.59
N ALA A 37 -1.07 2.99 -6.58
CA ALA A 37 -1.43 2.03 -5.55
C ALA A 37 -2.13 0.80 -6.14
N LEU A 38 -3.05 0.99 -7.09
CA LEU A 38 -3.70 -0.11 -7.82
C LEU A 38 -2.71 -0.92 -8.66
N LEU A 39 -1.77 -0.26 -9.35
CA LEU A 39 -0.73 -0.94 -10.12
C LEU A 39 0.14 -1.83 -9.23
N ILE A 40 0.64 -1.28 -8.13
CA ILE A 40 1.46 -2.02 -7.16
C ILE A 40 0.64 -3.14 -6.51
N TYR A 41 -0.63 -2.88 -6.19
CA TYR A 41 -1.55 -3.89 -5.68
C TYR A 41 -1.68 -5.07 -6.63
N LEU A 42 -1.96 -4.83 -7.91
CA LEU A 42 -2.14 -5.87 -8.92
C LEU A 42 -0.85 -6.70 -9.12
N LEU A 43 0.31 -6.04 -9.12
CA LEU A 43 1.61 -6.71 -9.19
C LEU A 43 1.83 -7.59 -7.95
N SER A 44 1.61 -7.04 -6.77
CA SER A 44 1.74 -7.76 -5.50
C SER A 44 0.79 -8.94 -5.41
N ASP A 45 -0.46 -8.78 -5.85
CA ASP A 45 -1.47 -9.83 -5.86
C ASP A 45 -1.02 -11.00 -6.73
N LYS A 46 -0.50 -10.74 -7.94
CA LYS A 46 0.06 -11.78 -8.81
C LYS A 46 1.25 -12.50 -8.17
N VAL A 47 2.20 -11.76 -7.60
CA VAL A 47 3.40 -12.33 -6.96
C VAL A 47 3.04 -13.19 -5.75
N LEU A 48 2.21 -12.67 -4.85
CA LEU A 48 1.71 -13.41 -3.68
C LEU A 48 0.95 -14.68 -4.09
N ARG A 49 0.14 -14.58 -5.15
CA ARG A 49 -0.64 -15.71 -5.68
C ARG A 49 0.24 -16.79 -6.30
N GLN A 50 1.39 -16.42 -6.89
CA GLN A 50 2.38 -17.38 -7.36
C GLN A 50 3.16 -18.02 -6.20
N ILE A 51 3.58 -17.24 -5.21
CA ILE A 51 4.38 -17.73 -4.07
C ILE A 51 3.59 -18.68 -3.17
N PHE A 52 2.29 -18.41 -2.97
CA PHE A 52 1.42 -19.21 -2.09
C PHE A 52 0.54 -20.23 -2.84
N ILE A 53 0.82 -20.48 -4.12
CA ILE A 53 0.12 -21.50 -4.89
C ILE A 53 0.32 -22.87 -4.20
N GLY A 54 -0.80 -23.50 -3.78
CA GLY A 54 -0.79 -24.80 -3.11
C GLY A 54 -0.62 -24.80 -1.59
N LYS A 55 -0.34 -23.67 -0.92
CA LYS A 55 -0.21 -23.60 0.55
C LYS A 55 -1.39 -22.98 1.31
N VAL A 56 -2.28 -22.25 0.63
CA VAL A 56 -3.41 -21.56 1.28
C VAL A 56 -4.62 -21.49 0.33
N GLU A 57 -5.83 -21.56 0.88
CA GLU A 57 -7.08 -21.40 0.11
C GLU A 57 -7.12 -20.04 -0.61
N LYS A 58 -7.29 -20.07 -1.93
CA LYS A 58 -7.30 -18.91 -2.83
C LYS A 58 -8.25 -17.78 -2.36
N SER A 59 -9.35 -18.14 -1.70
CA SER A 59 -10.38 -17.25 -1.17
C SER A 59 -9.91 -16.39 0.03
N LYS A 60 -9.07 -16.95 0.91
CA LYS A 60 -8.60 -16.23 2.11
C LYS A 60 -7.48 -15.23 1.81
N ILE A 61 -6.65 -15.50 0.80
CA ILE A 61 -5.52 -14.63 0.42
C ILE A 61 -6.03 -13.28 -0.11
N THR A 62 -7.02 -13.29 -1.01
CA THR A 62 -7.52 -12.08 -1.68
C THR A 62 -8.42 -11.25 -0.77
N ARG A 63 -9.27 -11.90 0.05
CA ARG A 63 -10.26 -11.20 0.88
C ARG A 63 -9.64 -10.46 2.06
N THR A 64 -8.59 -11.02 2.65
CA THR A 64 -7.90 -10.40 3.80
C THR A 64 -6.83 -9.41 3.38
N GLY A 65 -6.22 -9.58 2.20
CA GLY A 65 -5.10 -8.75 1.75
C GLY A 65 -5.47 -7.39 1.15
N ILE A 66 -6.70 -7.20 0.63
CA ILE A 66 -7.05 -5.95 -0.08
C ILE A 66 -7.19 -4.77 0.89
N GLY A 67 -7.91 -4.97 1.99
CA GLY A 67 -8.19 -3.92 2.96
C GLY A 67 -6.92 -3.40 3.62
N VAL A 68 -6.04 -4.31 4.06
CA VAL A 68 -4.79 -3.95 4.76
C VAL A 68 -3.90 -3.09 3.88
N PHE A 69 -3.72 -3.47 2.61
CA PHE A 69 -2.91 -2.69 1.69
C PHE A 69 -3.44 -1.26 1.53
N PHE A 70 -4.73 -1.11 1.19
CA PHE A 70 -5.33 0.21 0.97
C PHE A 70 -5.39 1.05 2.25
N VAL A 71 -5.74 0.45 3.39
CA VAL A 71 -5.79 1.14 4.69
C VAL A 71 -4.41 1.60 5.10
N THR A 72 -3.39 0.74 5.03
CA THR A 72 -2.02 1.12 5.39
C THR A 72 -1.47 2.19 4.43
N TRP A 73 -1.72 2.06 3.12
CA TRP A 73 -1.31 3.05 2.13
C TRP A 73 -1.93 4.42 2.39
N ILE A 74 -3.26 4.52 2.48
CA ILE A 74 -3.94 5.81 2.64
C ILE A 74 -3.60 6.46 3.99
N PHE A 75 -3.52 5.65 5.05
CA PHE A 75 -3.15 6.11 6.37
C PHE A 75 -1.74 6.71 6.39
N LEU A 76 -0.74 5.99 5.86
CA LEU A 76 0.63 6.49 5.82
C LEU A 76 0.80 7.66 4.85
N TRP A 77 0.10 7.66 3.72
CA TRP A 77 0.14 8.75 2.76
C TRP A 77 -0.37 10.04 3.40
N ILE A 78 -1.56 10.03 4.01
CA ILE A 78 -2.13 11.20 4.71
C ILE A 78 -1.25 11.62 5.90
N LEU A 79 -0.78 10.68 6.70
CA LEU A 79 0.04 10.95 7.87
C LEU A 79 1.34 11.64 7.47
N THR A 80 2.03 11.12 6.46
CA THR A 80 3.30 11.68 6.00
C THR A 80 3.09 13.03 5.30
N TYR A 81 2.00 13.20 4.54
CA TYR A 81 1.61 14.50 3.98
C TYR A 81 1.36 15.54 5.06
N THR A 82 0.58 15.19 6.08
CA THR A 82 0.27 16.07 7.21
C THR A 82 1.53 16.40 7.99
N PHE A 83 2.40 15.42 8.21
CA PHE A 83 3.68 15.60 8.90
C PHE A 83 4.60 16.54 8.12
N MET A 84 4.77 16.35 6.80
CA MET A 84 5.56 17.27 5.98
C MET A 84 4.99 18.69 5.98
N LYS A 85 3.66 18.84 5.86
CA LYS A 85 3.02 20.15 5.93
C LYS A 85 3.26 20.84 7.28
N SER A 86 3.07 20.11 8.38
CA SER A 86 3.19 20.63 9.74
C SER A 86 4.63 20.91 10.15
N PHE A 87 5.58 20.08 9.73
CA PHE A 87 6.97 20.16 10.17
C PHE A 87 7.83 21.04 9.27
N PHE A 88 7.63 20.97 7.95
CA PHE A 88 8.43 21.74 6.99
C PHE A 88 7.78 23.05 6.54
N GLY A 89 6.54 23.36 6.97
CA GLY A 89 5.84 24.59 6.58
C GLY A 89 5.66 24.72 5.06
N LEU A 90 5.79 23.62 4.32
CA LEU A 90 5.78 23.57 2.87
C LEU A 90 4.35 23.80 2.39
N SER A 91 4.05 25.02 1.94
CA SER A 91 2.85 25.39 1.20
C SER A 91 2.87 24.72 -0.19
N VAL A 92 2.69 23.39 -0.21
CA VAL A 92 2.59 22.61 -1.45
C VAL A 92 1.11 22.45 -1.78
N PHE A 93 0.46 23.58 -2.02
CA PHE A 93 -0.69 23.72 -2.90
C PHE A 93 -0.69 25.18 -3.38
N PRO A 94 -0.88 25.45 -4.69
CA PRO A 94 -1.56 26.67 -5.09
C PRO A 94 -3.01 26.68 -4.60
#